data_AF-A0A7W8KAF6-F1
#
_entry.id   AF-A0A7W8KAF6-F1
#
_cell.length_a   1.000
_cell.length_b   1.000
_cell.length_c   1.000
_cell.angle_alpha   90.00
_cell.angle_beta   90.00
_cell.angle_gamma   90.00
#
_symmetry.space_group_name_H-M   'P 1'
#
loop_
_entity.id
_entity.type
_entity.pdbx_description
1 polymer ?
#
loop_
_entity_poly.entity_id
_entity_poly.type
_entity_poly.pdbx_seq_one_letter_code
_entity_poly.pdbx_strand_id
1 'polypeptide(L)' 'MANEQQPVRLSLSVSPELNALLEQLAVAGSCTKSEVLRKAIALYDVAFEAKLQKNRLGILDQNKQLLTEIVGL' A
#
# COMPACT_ATOMS: atom_id res chain seq x y z
N MET A 1 28.41 -12.64 -5.99
CA MET A 1 28.54 -11.17 -5.86
C MET A 1 27.14 -10.61 -6.04
N ALA A 2 26.49 -10.22 -4.94
CA ALA A 2 25.10 -9.79 -4.98
C ALA A 2 25.03 -8.42 -5.64
N ASN A 3 24.25 -8.29 -6.71
CA ASN A 3 24.01 -7.03 -7.40
C ASN A 3 23.25 -6.11 -6.42
N GLU A 4 23.95 -5.19 -5.77
CA GLU A 4 23.34 -4.14 -4.95
C GLU A 4 22.40 -3.32 -5.86
N GLN A 5 21.11 -3.51 -5.60
CA GLN A 5 20.02 -3.38 -6.54
C GLN A 5 19.82 -1.93 -6.98
N GLN A 6 20.24 -1.60 -8.21
CA GLN A 6 19.82 -0.34 -8.83
C GLN A 6 18.29 -0.33 -8.94
N PRO A 7 17.63 0.78 -8.57
CA PRO A 7 16.18 0.88 -8.66
C PRO A 7 15.73 0.74 -10.11
N VAL A 8 14.79 -0.17 -10.36
CA VAL A 8 14.18 -0.34 -11.68
C VAL A 8 13.20 0.81 -11.93
N ARG A 9 13.38 1.53 -13.04
CA ARG A 9 12.45 2.58 -13.45
C ARG A 9 11.19 1.95 -14.05
N LEU A 10 10.07 2.16 -13.38
CA LEU A 10 8.75 1.76 -13.85
C LEU A 10 8.04 2.97 -14.48
N SER A 11 7.43 2.79 -15.65
CA SER A 11 6.55 3.79 -16.28
C SER A 11 5.13 3.23 -16.31
N LEU A 12 4.17 3.96 -15.74
CA LEU A 12 2.77 3.54 -15.62
C LEU A 12 1.85 4.60 -16.22
N SER A 13 0.89 4.16 -17.02
CA SER A 13 -0.24 4.99 -17.42
C SER A 13 -1.35 4.82 -16.39
N VAL A 14 -1.78 5.91 -15.78
CA VAL A 14 -2.84 5.93 -14.75
C VAL A 14 -3.91 6.93 -15.14
N SER A 15 -5.13 6.76 -14.61
CA SER A 15 -6.18 7.75 -14.81
C SER A 15 -5.85 9.08 -14.10
N PRO A 16 -6.43 10.20 -14.55
CA PRO A 16 -6.25 11.49 -13.88
C PRO A 16 -6.65 11.46 -12.41
N GLU A 17 -7.74 10.74 -12.08
CA GLU A 17 -8.27 10.62 -10.73
C GLU A 17 -7.30 9.86 -9.82
N LEU A 18 -6.70 8.77 -10.32
CA LEU A 18 -5.70 8.02 -9.56
C LEU A 18 -4.42 8.83 -9.35
N ASN A 19 -3.96 9.57 -10.37
CA ASN A 19 -2.80 10.45 -10.20
C ASN A 19 -3.07 11.56 -9.17
N ALA A 20 -4.26 12.15 -9.16
CA ALA A 20 -4.65 13.14 -8.17
C ALA A 20 -4.69 12.57 -6.74
N LEU A 21 -5.24 11.36 -6.58
CA LEU A 21 -5.23 10.65 -5.30
C LEU A 21 -3.79 10.38 -4.81
N LEU A 22 -2.92 9.89 -5.69
CA LEU A 22 -1.50 9.66 -5.36
C LEU A 22 -0.80 10.94 -4.92
N GLU A 23 -1.08 12.07 -5.57
CA GLU A 23 -0.54 13.39 -5.21
C GLU A 23 -1.05 13.83 -3.82
N GLN A 24 -2.35 13.68 -3.55
CA GLN A 24 -2.93 14.02 -2.25
C GLN A 24 -2.32 13.20 -1.11
N LEU A 25 -2.17 11.88 -1.31
CA LEU A 25 -1.54 10.99 -0.33
C LEU A 25 -0.06 11.31 -0.13
N ALA A 26 0.65 11.66 -1.20
CA ALA A 26 2.05 12.08 -1.16
C ALA A 26 2.22 13.35 -0.32
N VAL A 27 1.39 14.38 -0.55
CA VAL A 27 1.39 15.64 0.22
C VAL A 27 1.03 15.39 1.69
N ALA A 28 -0.06 14.68 1.97
CA ALA A 28 -0.48 14.39 3.34
C ALA A 28 0.56 13.58 4.12
N GLY A 29 1.27 12.67 3.44
CA GLY A 29 2.33 11.86 4.02
C GLY A 29 3.73 12.50 3.99
N SER A 30 3.87 13.73 3.50
CA SER A 30 5.17 14.40 3.26
C SER A 30 6.17 13.47 2.54
N CYS A 31 5.70 12.77 1.51
CA CYS A 31 6.47 11.76 0.79
C CYS A 31 6.23 11.87 -0.72
N THR A 32 6.90 11.06 -1.52
CA THR A 32 6.76 11.04 -2.99
C THR A 32 5.68 10.05 -3.44
N LYS A 33 5.12 10.25 -4.62
CA LYS A 33 4.18 9.30 -5.24
C LYS A 33 4.74 7.88 -5.36
N SER A 34 6.05 7.75 -5.63
CA SER A 34 6.73 6.46 -5.68
C SER A 34 6.80 5.79 -4.30
N GLU A 35 6.94 6.54 -3.21
CA GLU A 35 6.88 5.98 -1.86
C GLU A 35 5.47 5.57 -1.46
N VAL A 36 4.45 6.34 -1.84
CA VAL A 36 3.05 5.94 -1.67
C VAL A 36 2.78 4.62 -2.38
N LEU A 37 3.21 4.48 -3.63
CA LEU A 37 3.07 3.23 -4.40
C LEU A 37 3.81 2.06 -3.73
N ARG A 38 5.04 2.26 -3.25
CA ARG A 38 5.78 1.21 -2.53
C ARG A 38 5.06 0.76 -1.25
N LYS A 39 4.55 1.70 -0.45
CA LYS A 39 3.77 1.39 0.76
C LYS A 39 2.47 0.65 0.42
N ALA A 40 1.78 1.06 -0.64
CA ALA A 40 0.56 0.41 -1.09
C ALA A 40 0.81 -1.06 -1.50
N ILE A 41 1.89 -1.32 -2.24
CA ILE A 41 2.28 -2.70 -2.63
C ILE A 41 2.62 -3.53 -1.39
N ALA A 42 3.39 -2.98 -0.44
CA ALA A 42 3.71 -3.69 0.80
C ALA A 42 2.47 -4.03 1.62
N LEU A 43 1.49 -3.12 1.69
CA LEU A 43 0.22 -3.38 2.35
C LEU A 43 -0.59 -4.47 1.62
N TYR A 44 -0.60 -4.45 0.29
CA TYR A 44 -1.27 -5.46 -0.51
C TYR A 44 -0.63 -6.85 -0.34
N ASP A 45 0.69 -6.93 -0.24
CA ASP A 45 1.42 -8.19 0.02
C ASP A 45 0.97 -8.84 1.34
N VAL A 46 0.98 -8.05 2.43
CA VAL A 46 0.49 -8.50 3.75
C VAL A 46 -0.97 -8.94 3.69
N ALA A 47 -1.81 -8.20 2.97
CA ALA A 47 -3.22 -8.55 2.79
C ALA A 47 -3.41 -9.85 2.03
N PHE A 48 -2.63 -10.05 0.97
CA PHE A 48 -2.68 -11.22 0.14
C PHE A 48 -2.21 -12.47 0.89
N GLU A 49 -1.11 -12.37 1.65
CA GLU A 49 -0.64 -13.46 2.51
C GLU A 49 -1.68 -13.84 3.59
N ALA A 50 -2.28 -12.85 4.26
CA ALA A 50 -3.33 -13.09 5.24
C ALA A 50 -4.52 -13.85 4.60
N LYS A 51 -4.93 -13.44 3.39
CA LYS A 51 -6.00 -14.11 2.63
C LYS A 51 -5.65 -15.56 2.28
N LEU A 52 -4.41 -15.85 1.87
CA LEU A 52 -3.94 -17.21 1.61
C LEU A 52 -4.01 -18.10 2.86
N GLN A 53 -3.72 -17.52 4.02
CA GLN A 53 -3.81 -18.21 5.30
C GLN A 53 -5.24 -18.27 5.89
N LYS A 54 -6.26 -17.82 5.13
CA LYS A 54 -7.67 -17.68 5.58
C LYS A 54 -7.84 -16.72 6.77
N ASN A 55 -6.87 -15.85 7.01
CA ASN A 55 -6.94 -14.77 7.98
C ASN A 55 -7.63 -13.55 7.37
N ARG A 56 -8.18 -12.69 8.23
CA ARG A 56 -8.83 -11.43 7.84
C ARG A 56 -8.01 -10.24 8.30
N LEU A 57 -8.05 -9.15 7.54
CA LEU A 57 -7.48 -7.87 7.95
C LEU A 57 -8.54 -7.03 8.65
N GLY A 58 -8.14 -6.33 9.70
CA GLY A 58 -9.02 -5.46 10.47
C GLY A 58 -8.30 -4.21 10.95
N ILE A 59 -9.08 -3.15 11.16
CA ILE A 59 -8.62 -1.92 11.79
C ILE A 59 -8.94 -2.02 13.28
N LEU A 60 -7.92 -1.83 14.11
CA LEU A 60 -8.04 -1.86 15.56
C LEU A 60 -8.05 -0.43 16.10
N ASP A 61 -8.80 -0.19 17.18
CA ASP A 61 -8.71 1.05 17.95
C ASP A 61 -7.49 1.07 18.88
N GLN A 62 -7.34 2.14 19.65
CA GLN A 62 -6.26 2.30 20.63
C GLN A 62 -6.28 1.23 21.74
N ASN A 63 -7.45 0.63 22.00
CA ASN A 63 -7.64 -0.43 22.98
C ASN A 63 -7.48 -1.84 22.38
N LYS A 64 -7.03 -1.94 21.12
CA LYS A 64 -6.92 -3.19 20.34
C LYS A 64 -8.27 -3.88 20.13
N GLN A 65 -9.37 -3.15 20.14
CA GLN A 65 -10.68 -3.65 19.75
C GLN A 65 -10.87 -3.49 18.24
N LEU A 66 -11.44 -4.51 17.61
CA LEU A 66 -11.73 -4.50 16.18
C LEU A 66 -12.83 -3.48 15.88
N LEU A 67 -12.49 -2.42 15.14
CA LEU A 67 -13.44 -1.42 14.67
C LEU A 67 -14.16 -1.90 13.42
N THR A 68 -13.41 -2.43 12.46
CA THR A 68 -13.96 -2.93 11.20
C THR A 68 -13.03 -3.93 10.54
N GLU A 69 -13.60 -4.83 9.75
CA GLU A 69 -12.87 -5.73 8.86
C GLU A 69 -12.73 -5.10 7.47
N ILE A 70 -11.56 -5.26 6.86
CA ILE A 70 -11.33 -4.86 5.48
C ILE A 70 -11.68 -6.05 4.59
N VAL A 71 -12.74 -5.92 3.79
CA VAL A 71 -13.22 -6.95 2.87
C VAL A 71 -12.95 -6.51 1.43
N GLY A 72 -12.34 -7.39 0.63
CA GLY A 72 -12.17 -7.17 -0.82
C GLY A 72 -10.88 -6.44 -1.23
N LEU A 73 -9.78 -6.61 -0.49
CA LEU A 73 -8.43 -6.31 -0.99
C LEU A 73 -8.04 -7.26 -2.13
#